data_AF-A0A349EG98-F1
#
_entry.id   AF-A0A349EG98-F1
#
_cell.length_a   1.000
_cell.length_b   1.000
_cell.length_c   1.000
_cell.angle_alpha   90.00
_cell.angle_beta   90.00
_cell.angle_gamma   90.00
#
_symmetry.space_group_name_H-M   'P 1'
#
loop_
_entity.id
_entity.type
_entity.pdbx_description
1 polymer ?
#
loop_
_entity_poly.entity_id
_entity_poly.type
_entity_poly.pdbx_seq_one_letter_code
_entity_poly.pdbx_strand_id
1 'polypeptide(L)'
;METIGTWWMWAGFFAIVLVMLAIDLFVVGGDKQHRVSFKEAATWSGIWITISFLFAGALWWYLDGSVGREIANEKALEYITGYLIEKSLAVDNIFVFLMIFTYFAVPTAFQKRVLMIGIIGAIVLRTVMILVGGWLLAEFHWILYVFGAFLILTGVKMWWAAGKEPDL
;
A
#
# COMPACT_ATOMS: atom_id res chain seq x y z
N MET A 1 -3.26 -27.63 -4.69
CA MET A 1 -3.47 -26.18 -4.83
C MET A 1 -3.49 -25.88 -6.31
N GLU A 2 -4.68 -25.74 -6.91
CA GLU A 2 -4.78 -25.38 -8.32
C GLU A 2 -4.49 -23.88 -8.46
N THR A 3 -3.30 -23.59 -8.98
CA THR A 3 -2.85 -22.23 -9.27
C THR A 3 -3.68 -21.68 -10.43
N ILE A 4 -4.63 -20.78 -10.12
CA ILE A 4 -5.43 -20.06 -11.12
C ILE A 4 -4.54 -19.13 -11.99
N GLY A 5 -3.36 -18.77 -11.49
CA GLY A 5 -2.39 -17.93 -12.21
C GLY A 5 -1.38 -18.76 -13.00
N THR A 6 -1.62 -18.97 -14.28
CA THR A 6 -0.59 -19.48 -15.20
C THR A 6 0.63 -18.55 -15.22
N TRP A 7 1.82 -19.10 -15.48
CA TRP A 7 3.09 -18.36 -15.41
C TRP A 7 3.11 -17.09 -16.28
N TRP A 8 2.36 -17.07 -17.38
CA TRP A 8 2.23 -15.92 -18.26
C TRP A 8 1.35 -14.80 -17.69
N MET A 9 0.35 -15.13 -16.86
CA MET A 9 -0.45 -14.13 -16.11
C MET A 9 0.41 -13.44 -15.06
N TRP A 10 1.23 -14.20 -14.34
CA TRP A 10 2.20 -13.64 -13.39
C TRP A 10 3.24 -12.77 -14.10
N ALA A 11 3.81 -13.22 -15.21
CA ALA A 11 4.75 -12.44 -16.00
C ALA A 11 4.11 -11.14 -16.53
N GLY A 12 2.88 -11.20 -17.03
CA GLY A 12 2.13 -10.03 -17.48
C GLY A 12 1.83 -9.06 -16.35
N PHE A 13 1.39 -9.56 -15.18
CA PHE A 13 1.16 -8.75 -13.99
C PHE A 13 2.44 -8.04 -13.53
N PHE A 14 3.55 -8.78 -13.37
CA PHE A 14 4.83 -8.19 -12.98
C PHE A 14 5.34 -7.18 -14.01
N ALA A 15 5.17 -7.45 -15.30
CA ALA A 15 5.54 -6.49 -16.34
C ALA A 15 4.72 -5.19 -16.25
N ILE A 16 3.41 -5.29 -16.07
CA ILE A 16 2.52 -4.11 -15.88
C ILE A 16 2.95 -3.33 -14.63
N VAL A 17 3.17 -4.03 -13.50
CA VAL A 17 3.60 -3.40 -12.25
C VAL A 17 4.94 -2.70 -12.41
N LEU A 18 5.93 -3.33 -13.04
CA LEU A 18 7.25 -2.74 -13.26
C LEU A 18 7.18 -1.51 -14.19
N VAL A 19 6.37 -1.57 -15.24
CA VAL A 19 6.14 -0.42 -16.13
C VAL A 19 5.46 0.71 -15.38
N MET A 20 4.43 0.42 -14.57
CA MET A 20 3.75 1.42 -13.75
C MET A 20 4.69 2.06 -12.73
N LEU A 21 5.53 1.26 -12.07
CA LEU A 21 6.51 1.72 -11.10
C LEU A 21 7.58 2.59 -11.78
N ALA A 22 8.03 2.20 -12.98
CA ALA A 22 8.92 3.02 -13.80
C ALA A 22 8.26 4.36 -14.18
N ILE A 23 6.99 4.36 -14.61
CA ILE A 23 6.27 5.60 -14.91
C ILE A 23 6.20 6.50 -13.67
N ASP A 24 5.86 5.95 -12.50
CA ASP A 24 5.77 6.74 -11.27
C ASP A 24 7.14 7.34 -10.87
N LEU A 25 8.21 6.55 -10.90
CA LEU A 25 9.55 7.02 -10.56
C LEU A 25 10.15 8.00 -11.57
N PHE A 26 9.97 7.75 -12.88
CA PHE A 26 10.62 8.55 -13.92
C PHE A 26 9.78 9.73 -14.42
N VAL A 27 8.45 9.58 -14.51
CA VAL A 27 7.54 10.61 -15.02
C VAL A 27 7.03 11.51 -13.89
N VAL A 28 6.61 10.91 -12.77
CA VAL A 28 6.07 11.66 -11.62
C VAL A 28 7.18 12.10 -10.67
N GLY A 29 8.27 11.32 -10.56
CA GLY A 29 9.47 11.69 -9.82
C GLY A 29 10.30 12.81 -10.46
N GLY A 30 10.06 13.10 -11.75
CA GLY A 30 10.78 14.10 -12.55
C GLY A 30 10.89 15.47 -11.89
N ASP A 31 12.12 15.97 -11.87
CA ASP A 31 12.72 17.12 -11.18
C ASP A 31 12.06 18.51 -11.30
N LYS A 32 10.73 18.63 -11.27
CA LYS A 32 10.08 19.93 -11.19
C LYS A 32 9.51 20.10 -9.80
N GLN A 33 9.94 21.18 -9.13
CA GLN A 33 9.34 21.78 -7.94
C GLN A 33 7.87 22.23 -8.16
N HIS A 34 7.08 21.48 -8.94
CA HIS A 34 5.65 21.71 -9.05
C HIS A 34 5.02 21.18 -7.77
N ARG A 35 4.55 22.10 -6.93
CA ARG A 35 3.57 21.78 -5.91
C ARG A 35 2.35 21.23 -6.65
N VAL A 36 2.21 19.91 -6.69
CA VAL A 36 1.02 19.26 -7.25
C VAL A 36 -0.18 19.87 -6.54
N SER A 37 -1.01 20.59 -7.29
CA SER A 37 -2.20 21.22 -6.74
C SER A 37 -3.14 20.13 -6.22
N PHE A 38 -3.93 20.41 -5.18
CA PHE A 38 -4.90 19.45 -4.65
C PHE A 38 -5.82 18.89 -5.75
N LYS A 39 -6.19 19.73 -6.74
CA LYS A 39 -6.97 19.30 -7.90
C LYS A 39 -6.23 18.28 -8.78
N GLU A 40 -4.95 18.53 -9.04
CA GLU A 40 -4.11 17.65 -9.85
C GLU A 40 -3.86 16.31 -9.13
N ALA A 41 -3.57 16.36 -7.82
CA ALA A 41 -3.41 15.16 -6.99
C ALA A 41 -4.71 14.33 -6.92
N ALA A 42 -5.87 14.99 -6.79
CA ALA A 42 -7.17 14.34 -6.80
C ALA A 42 -7.48 13.69 -8.15
N THR A 43 -7.18 14.37 -9.26
CA THR A 43 -7.35 13.82 -10.61
C THR A 43 -6.45 12.60 -10.82
N TRP A 44 -5.16 12.68 -10.46
CA TRP A 44 -4.25 11.53 -10.54
C TRP A 44 -4.74 10.36 -9.68
N SER A 45 -5.14 10.61 -8.43
CA SER A 45 -5.71 9.57 -7.56
C SER A 45 -6.97 8.94 -8.18
N GLY A 46 -7.86 9.76 -8.76
CA GLY A 46 -9.07 9.29 -9.44
C GLY A 46 -8.78 8.42 -10.66
N ILE A 47 -7.78 8.79 -11.47
CA ILE A 47 -7.33 7.99 -12.62
C ILE A 47 -6.83 6.62 -12.13
N TRP A 48 -5.96 6.60 -11.11
CA TRP A 48 -5.41 5.35 -10.57
C TRP A 48 -6.48 4.45 -9.94
N ILE A 49 -7.43 5.03 -9.20
CA ILE A 49 -8.58 4.28 -8.67
C ILE A 49 -9.39 3.69 -9.83
N THR A 50 -9.71 4.49 -10.84
CA THR A 50 -10.47 4.03 -12.00
C THR A 50 -9.79 2.88 -12.72
N ILE A 51 -8.48 2.97 -12.98
CA ILE A 51 -7.71 1.90 -13.61
C ILE A 51 -7.75 0.61 -12.76
N SER A 52 -7.58 0.71 -11.45
CA SER A 52 -7.64 -0.45 -10.55
C SER A 52 -9.01 -1.13 -10.56
N PHE A 53 -10.09 -0.36 -10.53
CA PHE A 53 -11.46 -0.90 -10.60
C PHE A 53 -11.81 -1.46 -11.98
N LEU A 54 -11.32 -0.85 -13.07
CA LEU A 54 -11.44 -1.41 -14.42
C LEU A 54 -10.71 -2.75 -14.53
N PHE A 55 -9.51 -2.86 -13.95
CA PHE A 55 -8.80 -4.12 -13.88
C PHE A 55 -9.56 -5.17 -13.05
N ALA A 56 -10.13 -4.79 -11.88
CA ALA A 56 -10.96 -5.69 -11.08
C ALA A 56 -12.17 -6.21 -11.86
N GLY A 57 -12.86 -5.33 -12.61
CA GLY A 57 -13.98 -5.71 -13.48
C GLY A 57 -13.56 -6.60 -14.64
N ALA A 58 -12.42 -6.31 -15.28
CA ALA A 58 -11.87 -7.15 -16.35
C ALA A 58 -11.43 -8.53 -15.83
N LEU A 59 -10.82 -8.59 -14.65
CA LEU A 59 -10.44 -9.82 -13.97
C LEU A 59 -11.67 -10.66 -13.64
N TRP A 60 -12.72 -10.03 -13.09
CA TRP A 60 -13.98 -10.70 -12.80
C TRP A 60 -14.64 -11.27 -14.05
N TRP A 61 -14.70 -10.50 -15.15
CA TRP A 61 -15.26 -10.98 -16.41
C TRP A 61 -14.43 -12.15 -16.98
N TYR A 62 -13.10 -12.05 -16.95
CA TYR A 62 -12.23 -13.13 -17.39
C TYR A 62 -12.43 -14.42 -16.57
N LEU A 63 -12.53 -14.30 -15.24
CA LEU A 63 -12.73 -15.43 -14.34
C LEU A 63 -14.13 -16.04 -14.47
N ASP A 64 -15.16 -15.22 -14.67
CA ASP A 64 -16.54 -15.69 -14.89
C ASP A 64 -16.64 -16.57 -16.13
N GLY A 65 -15.97 -16.18 -17.21
CA GLY A 65 -15.95 -16.93 -18.47
C GLY A 65 -15.06 -18.17 -18.48
N SER A 66 -14.08 -18.28 -17.57
CA SER A 66 -13.06 -19.35 -17.59
C SER A 66 -13.20 -20.38 -16.46
N VAL A 67 -13.51 -19.95 -15.25
CA VAL A 67 -13.48 -20.80 -14.03
C VAL A 67 -14.84 -20.83 -13.31
N GLY A 68 -15.74 -19.90 -13.63
CA GLY A 68 -17.11 -19.83 -13.12
C GLY A 68 -17.36 -18.68 -12.14
N ARG A 69 -18.64 -18.30 -12.02
CA ARG A 69 -19.10 -17.11 -11.27
C ARG A 69 -18.69 -17.10 -9.80
N GLU A 70 -18.69 -18.25 -9.12
CA GLU A 70 -18.35 -18.31 -7.68
C GLU A 70 -16.89 -17.94 -7.43
N ILE A 71 -15.96 -18.53 -8.19
CA ILE A 71 -14.52 -18.25 -8.07
C ILE A 71 -14.22 -16.82 -8.53
N ALA A 72 -14.91 -16.33 -9.57
CA ALA A 72 -14.80 -14.95 -10.02
C ALA A 72 -15.18 -13.95 -8.94
N ASN A 73 -16.31 -14.18 -8.24
CA ASN A 73 -16.75 -13.34 -7.13
C ASN A 73 -15.74 -13.36 -5.98
N GLU A 74 -15.27 -14.54 -5.56
CA GLU A 74 -14.31 -14.67 -4.46
C GLU A 74 -13.00 -13.92 -4.77
N LYS A 75 -12.42 -14.13 -5.95
CA LYS A 75 -11.15 -13.48 -6.33
C LYS A 75 -11.27 -12.00 -6.61
N ALA A 76 -12.39 -11.53 -7.16
CA ALA A 76 -12.64 -10.10 -7.31
C ALA A 76 -12.81 -9.41 -5.94
N LEU A 77 -13.49 -10.07 -4.99
CA LEU A 77 -13.61 -9.57 -3.63
C LEU A 77 -12.24 -9.52 -2.94
N GLU A 78 -11.44 -10.58 -3.01
CA GLU A 78 -10.06 -10.58 -2.49
C GLU A 78 -9.22 -9.42 -3.06
N TYR A 79 -9.31 -9.18 -4.37
CA TYR A 79 -8.59 -8.08 -5.02
C TYR A 79 -9.05 -6.70 -4.50
N ILE A 80 -10.36 -6.47 -4.47
CA ILE A 80 -10.92 -5.17 -4.02
C ILE A 80 -10.61 -4.95 -2.53
N THR A 81 -10.76 -5.97 -1.70
CA THR A 81 -10.43 -5.91 -0.27
C THR A 81 -8.93 -5.61 -0.07
N GLY A 82 -8.05 -6.30 -0.78
CA GLY A 82 -6.61 -6.03 -0.75
C GLY A 82 -6.29 -4.61 -1.20
N TYR A 83 -6.89 -4.14 -2.30
CA TYR A 83 -6.73 -2.78 -2.80
C TYR A 83 -7.15 -1.72 -1.76
N LEU A 84 -8.30 -1.91 -1.11
CA LEU A 84 -8.79 -1.00 -0.07
C LEU A 84 -7.87 -0.98 1.16
N ILE A 85 -7.39 -2.14 1.60
CA ILE A 85 -6.45 -2.25 2.73
C ILE A 85 -5.15 -1.50 2.40
N GLU A 86 -4.54 -1.76 1.24
CA GLU A 86 -3.30 -1.09 0.83
C GLU A 86 -3.50 0.42 0.65
N LYS A 87 -4.64 0.85 0.09
CA LYS A 87 -4.97 2.28 -0.06
C LYS A 87 -5.15 2.96 1.29
N SER A 88 -5.78 2.29 2.27
CA SER A 88 -5.93 2.81 3.63
C SER A 88 -4.59 2.93 4.35
N LEU A 89 -3.72 1.93 4.21
CA LEU A 89 -2.37 1.95 4.77
C LEU A 89 -1.52 3.09 4.18
N ALA A 90 -1.63 3.34 2.88
CA ALA A 90 -0.92 4.46 2.24
C ALA A 90 -1.33 5.83 2.80
N VAL A 91 -2.62 6.03 3.16
CA VAL A 91 -3.10 7.28 3.78
C VAL A 91 -2.55 7.45 5.19
N ASP A 92 -2.54 6.37 5.99
CA ASP A 92 -1.95 6.35 7.33
C ASP A 92 -0.46 6.71 7.29
N ASN A 93 0.28 6.15 6.33
CA ASN A 93 1.70 6.45 6.13
C ASN A 93 1.95 7.94 5.85
N ILE A 94 1.15 8.59 5.00
CA ILE A 94 1.28 10.04 4.71
C ILE A 94 1.06 10.86 5.98
N PHE A 95 0.08 10.49 6.81
CA PHE A 95 -0.21 11.20 8.06
C PHE A 95 0.97 11.13 9.04
N VAL A 96 1.58 9.95 9.20
CA VAL A 96 2.78 9.77 10.02
C VAL A 96 3.93 10.67 9.54
N PHE A 97 4.19 10.74 8.23
CA PHE A 97 5.22 11.63 7.69
C PHE A 97 4.92 13.11 7.95
N LEU A 98 3.66 13.55 7.80
CA LEU A 98 3.27 14.92 8.09
C LEU A 98 3.46 15.28 9.57
N MET A 99 3.09 14.38 10.49
CA MET A 99 3.34 14.57 11.92
C MET A 99 4.83 14.72 12.23
N ILE A 100 5.67 13.84 11.66
CA ILE A 100 7.12 13.87 11.84
C ILE A 100 7.72 15.17 11.28
N PHE A 101 7.34 15.58 10.07
CA PHE A 101 7.84 16.83 9.46
C PHE A 101 7.42 18.07 10.25
N THR A 102 6.22 18.06 10.81
CA THR A 102 5.72 19.15 11.66
C THR A 102 6.49 19.18 12.98
N TYR A 103 6.69 18.03 13.63
CA TYR A 103 7.43 17.90 14.89
C TYR A 103 8.89 18.40 14.75
N PHE A 104 9.58 18.03 13.67
CA PHE A 104 10.96 18.47 13.42
C PHE A 104 11.07 19.80 12.65
N ALA A 105 9.95 20.50 12.42
CA ALA A 105 9.89 21.76 11.66
C ALA A 105 10.67 21.74 10.33
N VAL A 106 10.56 20.63 9.57
CA VAL A 106 11.39 20.39 8.38
C VAL A 106 11.02 21.37 7.25
N PRO A 107 11.97 22.19 6.74
CA PRO A 107 11.70 23.11 5.64
C PRO A 107 11.19 22.41 4.38
N THR A 108 10.19 22.99 3.72
CA THR A 108 9.50 22.40 2.55
C THR A 108 10.43 21.99 1.40
N ALA A 109 11.59 22.65 1.25
CA ALA A 109 12.61 22.30 0.26
C ALA A 109 13.25 20.91 0.49
N PHE A 110 13.33 20.44 1.74
CA PHE A 110 13.94 19.16 2.09
C PHE A 110 12.93 18.02 2.29
N GLN A 111 11.63 18.34 2.43
CA GLN A 111 10.59 17.34 2.70
C GLN A 111 10.56 16.23 1.64
N LYS A 112 10.66 16.54 0.34
CA LYS A 112 10.68 15.51 -0.73
C LYS A 112 11.85 14.54 -0.57
N ARG A 113 13.04 15.03 -0.21
CA ARG A 113 14.24 14.19 -0.04
C ARG A 113 14.13 13.28 1.19
N VAL A 114 13.72 13.84 2.32
CA VAL A 114 13.52 13.07 3.56
C VAL A 114 12.39 12.05 3.38
N LEU A 115 11.31 12.43 2.69
CA LEU A 115 10.20 11.54 2.35
C LEU A 115 10.66 10.36 1.49
N MET A 116 11.46 10.60 0.44
CA MET A 116 11.96 9.51 -0.41
C MET A 116 12.83 8.53 0.37
N ILE A 117 13.74 9.02 1.22
CA ILE A 117 14.58 8.15 2.07
C ILE A 117 13.70 7.37 3.05
N GLY A 118 12.71 8.01 3.65
CA GLY A 118 11.75 7.38 4.55
C GLY A 118 10.91 6.30 3.86
N ILE A 119 10.41 6.56 2.65
CA ILE A 119 9.65 5.58 1.85
C ILE A 119 10.53 4.38 1.50
N ILE A 120 11.76 4.59 1.02
CA ILE A 120 12.69 3.49 0.70
C ILE A 120 12.97 2.66 1.94
N GLY A 121 13.27 3.30 3.08
CA GLY A 121 13.48 2.62 4.35
C GLY A 121 12.25 1.84 4.83
N ALA A 122 11.07 2.43 4.70
CA ALA A 122 9.81 1.79 5.05
C ALA A 122 9.51 0.59 4.15
N ILE A 123 9.75 0.67 2.84
CA ILE A 123 9.59 -0.44 1.90
C ILE A 123 10.53 -1.58 2.29
N VAL A 124 11.82 -1.30 2.55
CA VAL A 124 12.80 -2.33 2.95
C VAL A 124 12.38 -2.99 4.26
N LEU A 125 12.05 -2.21 5.29
CA LEU A 125 11.61 -2.74 6.58
C LEU A 125 10.34 -3.57 6.43
N ARG A 126 9.38 -3.11 5.60
CA ARG A 126 8.14 -3.83 5.29
C ARG A 126 8.45 -5.16 4.60
N THR A 127 9.31 -5.17 3.59
CA THR A 127 9.72 -6.41 2.90
C THR A 127 10.34 -7.41 3.87
N VAL A 128 11.27 -6.95 4.73
CA VAL A 128 11.88 -7.82 5.75
C VAL A 128 10.84 -8.35 6.73
N MET A 129 9.97 -7.47 7.25
CA MET A 129 8.89 -7.88 8.17
C MET A 129 7.92 -8.89 7.55
N ILE A 130 7.55 -8.73 6.29
CA ILE A 130 6.63 -9.65 5.60
C ILE A 130 7.30 -11.01 5.40
N LEU A 131 8.56 -11.03 4.93
CA LEU A 131 9.27 -12.29 4.68
C LEU A 131 9.55 -13.05 5.99
N VAL A 132 10.11 -12.35 6.99
CA VAL A 132 10.42 -12.93 8.29
C VAL A 132 9.14 -13.29 9.03
N GLY A 133 8.16 -12.40 9.04
CA GLY A 133 6.87 -12.62 9.67
C GLY A 133 6.14 -13.81 9.04
N GLY A 134 6.08 -13.90 7.71
CA GLY A 134 5.46 -15.02 7.01
C GLY A 134 6.11 -16.36 7.34
N TRP A 135 7.45 -16.40 7.39
CA TRP A 135 8.19 -17.59 7.80
C TRP A 135 7.93 -17.97 9.27
N LEU A 136 7.95 -16.99 10.17
CA LEU A 136 7.74 -17.19 11.60
C LEU A 136 6.32 -17.65 11.92
N LEU A 137 5.33 -17.14 11.19
CA LEU A 137 3.92 -17.53 11.28
C LEU A 137 3.67 -18.95 10.78
N ALA A 138 4.38 -19.38 9.73
CA ALA A 138 4.26 -20.74 9.20
C ALA A 138 4.73 -21.80 10.21
N GLU A 139 5.81 -21.51 10.95
CA GLU A 139 6.38 -22.44 11.94
C GLU A 139 5.68 -22.34 13.31
N PHE A 140 5.29 -21.14 13.74
CA PHE A 140 4.79 -20.90 15.10
C PHE A 140 3.41 -20.23 15.12
N HIS A 141 2.35 -21.02 14.98
CA HIS A 141 0.98 -20.51 14.94
C HIS A 141 0.55 -19.73 16.21
N TRP A 142 1.13 -20.05 17.39
CA TRP A 142 0.85 -19.34 18.63
C TRP A 142 1.32 -17.88 18.61
N ILE A 143 2.29 -17.55 17.76
CA ILE A 143 2.83 -16.19 17.63
C ILE A 143 1.80 -15.22 17.06
N LEU A 144 0.79 -15.70 16.32
CA LEU A 144 -0.34 -14.89 15.86
C LEU A 144 -1.07 -14.23 17.03
N TYR A 145 -1.30 -14.96 18.12
CA TYR A 145 -1.99 -14.42 19.29
C TYR A 145 -1.15 -13.36 19.99
N VAL A 146 0.18 -13.56 20.07
CA VAL A 146 1.10 -12.59 20.64
C VAL A 146 1.16 -11.32 19.79
N PHE A 147 1.27 -11.48 18.48
CA PHE A 147 1.32 -10.35 17.54
C PHE A 147 -0.01 -9.59 17.52
N GLY A 148 -1.13 -10.29 17.54
CA GLY A 148 -2.46 -9.70 17.67
C GLY A 148 -2.66 -8.94 18.98
N ALA A 149 -2.24 -9.51 20.11
CA ALA A 149 -2.28 -8.82 21.40
C ALA A 149 -1.38 -7.58 21.40
N PHE A 150 -0.17 -7.69 20.85
CA PHE A 150 0.73 -6.55 20.67
C PHE A 150 0.10 -5.44 19.84
N LEU A 151 -0.52 -5.77 18.70
CA LEU A 151 -1.21 -4.80 17.84
C LEU A 151 -2.37 -4.11 18.54
N ILE A 152 -3.20 -4.85 19.29
CA ILE A 152 -4.29 -4.28 20.10
C ILE A 152 -3.73 -3.30 21.13
N LEU A 153 -2.68 -3.68 21.87
CA LEU A 153 -2.05 -2.82 22.86
C LEU A 153 -1.48 -1.54 22.21
N THR A 154 -0.81 -1.66 21.07
CA THR A 154 -0.29 -0.48 20.35
C THR A 154 -1.42 0.40 19.81
N GLY A 155 -2.49 -0.18 19.29
CA GLY A 155 -3.66 0.56 18.80
C GLY A 155 -4.34 1.35 19.93
N VAL A 156 -4.54 0.72 21.09
CA VAL A 156 -5.09 1.38 22.28
C VAL A 156 -4.16 2.50 22.77
N LYS A 157 -2.84 2.28 22.77
CA LYS A 157 -1.86 3.31 23.14
C LYS A 157 -1.89 4.51 22.18
N MET A 158 -2.00 4.28 20.87
CA MET A 158 -2.13 5.34 19.88
C MET A 158 -3.44 6.11 20.05
N TRP A 159 -4.54 5.41 20.32
CA TRP A 159 -5.84 6.04 20.60
C TRP A 159 -5.79 6.97 21.81
N TRP A 160 -5.13 6.56 22.90
CA TRP A 160 -4.94 7.42 24.08
C TRP A 160 -3.94 8.56 23.86
N ALA A 161 -3.01 8.42 22.92
CA ALA A 161 -2.10 9.49 22.54
C ALA A 161 -2.74 10.51 21.58
N ALA A 162 -3.81 10.14 20.87
CA ALA A 162 -4.47 10.93 19.83
C ALA A 162 -5.23 12.20 20.31
N GLY A 163 -4.90 12.72 21.49
CA GLY A 163 -5.50 13.94 22.05
C GLY A 163 -4.62 14.66 23.08
N LYS A 164 -3.33 14.29 23.20
CA LYS A 164 -2.37 15.03 24.02
C LYS A 164 -1.54 15.91 23.09
N GLU A 165 -1.62 17.22 23.29
CA GLU A 165 -0.66 18.15 22.68
C GLU A 165 0.76 17.69 23.05
N PRO A 166 1.72 17.69 22.11
CA PRO A 166 3.10 17.40 22.43
C PRO A 166 3.59 18.48 23.41
N ASP A 167 3.92 18.09 24.64
CA ASP A 167 4.71 18.94 25.53
C ASP A 167 6.09 19.10 24.87
N LEU A 168 6.25 20.25 24.23
CA LEU A 168 7.46 20.98 23.79
C LEU A 168 8.73 20.13 23.55
#